data_AF-A0A9X5EKN2-F1
#
_entry.id   AF-A0A9X5EKN2-F1
#
_cell.length_a   1.000
_cell.length_b   1.000
_cell.length_c   1.000
_cell.angle_alpha   90.00
_cell.angle_beta   90.00
_cell.angle_gamma   90.00
#
_symmetry.space_group_name_H-M   'P 1'
#
loop_
_entity.id
_entity.type
_entity.pdbx_description
1 polymer ?
#
loop_
_entity_poly.entity_id
_entity_poly.type
_entity_poly.pdbx_seq_one_letter_code
_entity_poly.pdbx_strand_id
1 'polypeptide(L)' 'MDQFAIFASERAGFFVGWGTLSLINAGLAQGKNRSGLAWWLLSLVLGPIATLILVIMPKVRTKLF' A
#
# COMPACT_ATOMS: atom_id res chain seq x y z
N MET A 1 27.00 -2.34 -21.54
CA MET A 1 26.44 -3.16 -20.44
C MET A 1 25.67 -2.28 -19.44
N ASP A 2 25.85 -0.96 -19.48
CA ASP A 2 25.26 -0.01 -18.51
C ASP A 2 23.76 0.24 -18.70
N GLN A 3 23.24 0.20 -19.93
CA GLN A 3 21.81 0.42 -20.19
C GLN A 3 20.93 -0.65 -19.52
N PHE A 4 21.34 -1.92 -19.57
CA PHE A 4 20.63 -3.01 -18.90
C PHE A 4 20.64 -2.85 -17.37
N ALA A 5 21.74 -2.37 -16.80
CA ALA A 5 21.86 -2.11 -15.37
C ALA A 5 20.94 -0.97 -14.91
N ILE A 6 20.79 0.09 -15.73
CA ILE A 6 19.88 1.21 -15.45
C ILE A 6 18.41 0.75 -15.46
N PHE A 7 17.98 -0.02 -16.47
CA PHE A 7 16.61 -0.52 -16.50
C PHE A 7 16.29 -1.50 -15.35
N ALA A 8 17.28 -2.30 -14.94
CA ALA A 8 17.13 -3.22 -13.81
C ALA A 8 17.01 -2.46 -12.48
N SER A 9 17.81 -1.40 -12.28
CA SER A 9 17.76 -0.60 -11.05
C SER A 9 16.47 0.21 -10.93
N GLU A 10 15.97 0.79 -12.02
CA GLU A 10 14.68 1.51 -12.02
C GLU A 10 13.50 0.58 -11.73
N ARG A 11 13.48 -0.61 -12.33
CA ARG A 11 12.44 -1.62 -12.05
C ARG A 11 12.50 -2.09 -10.61
N ALA A 12 13.68 -2.38 -10.08
CA ALA A 12 13.85 -2.78 -8.68
C ALA A 12 13.35 -1.68 -7.72
N GLY A 13 13.70 -0.42 -7.99
CA GLY A 13 13.20 0.73 -7.23
C GLY A 13 11.68 0.86 -7.27
N PHE A 14 11.07 0.66 -8.44
CA PHE A 14 9.61 0.65 -8.59
C PHE A 14 8.95 -0.46 -7.75
N PHE A 15 9.44 -1.70 -7.81
CA PHE A 15 8.89 -2.81 -7.01
C PHE A 15 9.06 -2.58 -5.51
N VAL A 16 10.22 -2.09 -5.07
CA VAL A 16 10.47 -1.76 -3.66
C VAL A 16 9.56 -0.62 -3.20
N GLY A 17 9.41 0.43 -4.00
CA GLY A 17 8.51 1.55 -3.71
C GLY A 17 7.06 1.10 -3.62
N TRP A 18 6.62 0.24 -4.54
CA TRP A 18 5.26 -0.32 -4.54
C TRP A 18 4.99 -1.23 -3.33
N GLY A 19 5.93 -2.12 -3.00
CA GLY A 19 5.83 -2.99 -1.81
C GLY A 19 5.87 -2.21 -0.50
N THR A 20 6.67 -1.14 -0.44
CA THR A 20 6.70 -0.25 0.72
C THR A 20 5.38 0.51 0.87
N LEU A 21 4.85 1.05 -0.22
CA LEU A 21 3.56 1.73 -0.24
C LEU A 21 2.41 0.81 0.20
N SER A 22 2.41 -0.45 -0.23
CA SER A 22 1.38 -1.42 0.17
C SER A 22 1.41 -1.70 1.67
N LEU A 23 2.59 -1.79 2.27
CA LEU A 23 2.77 -1.93 3.73
C LEU A 23 2.30 -0.69 4.50
N ILE A 24 2.61 0.51 3.99
CA ILE A 24 2.12 1.77 4.58
C ILE A 24 0.58 1.81 4.56
N ASN A 25 -0.05 1.42 3.44
CA ASN A 25 -1.50 1.35 3.35
C ASN A 25 -2.11 0.34 4.34
N ALA A 26 -1.41 -0.76 4.63
CA ALA A 26 -1.81 -1.72 5.65
C ALA A 26 -1.86 -1.08 7.05
N GLY A 27 -0.82 -0.31 7.41
CA GLY A 27 -0.76 0.43 8.68
C GLY A 27 -1.83 1.52 8.77
N LEU A 28 -2.03 2.30 7.69
CA LEU A 28 -3.09 3.29 7.61
C LEU A 28 -4.48 2.65 7.79
N ALA A 29 -4.70 1.45 7.24
CA ALA A 29 -5.96 0.73 7.39
C ALA A 29 -6.23 0.31 8.84
N GLN A 30 -5.19 -0.20 9.53
CA GLN A 30 -5.27 -0.57 10.95
C GLN A 30 -5.62 0.64 11.82
N GLY A 31 -5.00 1.81 11.57
CA GLY A 31 -5.32 3.06 12.28
C GLY A 31 -6.79 3.51 12.13
N LYS A 32 -7.46 3.01 11.09
CA LYS A 32 -8.87 3.26 10.79
C LYS A 32 -9.81 2.10 11.16
N ASN A 33 -9.37 1.19 12.04
CA ASN A 33 -10.09 0.02 12.52
C ASN A 33 -10.49 -0.95 11.38
N ARG A 34 -9.62 -1.12 10.38
CA ARG A 34 -9.80 -2.07 9.27
C ARG A 34 -8.67 -3.10 9.29
N SER A 35 -8.88 -4.25 8.65
CA SER A 35 -7.86 -5.30 8.54
C SER A 35 -6.65 -4.82 7.71
N GLY A 36 -5.48 -4.69 8.34
CA GLY A 36 -4.26 -4.29 7.65
C GLY A 36 -3.84 -5.30 6.58
N LEU A 37 -3.98 -6.60 6.84
CA LEU A 37 -3.59 -7.65 5.89
C LEU A 37 -4.44 -7.62 4.61
N ALA A 38 -5.75 -7.40 4.76
CA ALA A 38 -6.64 -7.26 3.60
C ALA A 38 -6.27 -6.03 2.75
N TRP A 39 -5.96 -4.91 3.41
CA TRP A 39 -5.56 -3.68 2.71
C TRP A 39 -4.14 -3.73 2.13
N TRP A 40 -3.24 -4.50 2.73
CA TRP A 40 -1.93 -4.81 2.16
C TRP A 40 -2.08 -5.55 0.83
N LEU A 41 -2.80 -6.68 0.83
CA LEU A 41 -3.03 -7.49 -0.38
C LEU A 41 -3.75 -6.67 -1.46
N LEU A 42 -4.76 -5.88 -1.08
CA LEU A 42 -5.45 -4.99 -2.00
C LEU A 42 -4.50 -3.95 -2.60
N SER A 43 -3.59 -3.40 -1.80
CA SER A 43 -2.62 -2.39 -2.25
C SER A 43 -1.51 -2.98 -3.13
N LEU A 44 -1.21 -4.28 -3.05
CA LEU A 44 -0.31 -4.92 -4.00
C LEU A 44 -0.88 -4.88 -5.43
N VAL A 45 -2.20 -4.94 -5.58
CA VAL A 45 -2.89 -4.88 -6.89
C VAL A 45 -3.20 -3.45 -7.29
N LEU A 46 -3.75 -2.65 -6.38
CA LEU A 46 -4.25 -1.30 -6.68
C LEU A 46 -3.20 -0.19 -6.47
N GLY A 47 -2.13 -0.45 -5.72
CA GLY A 47 -1.08 0.53 -5.42
C GLY A 47 -1.60 1.83 -4.81
N PRO A 48 -1.21 3.00 -5.36
CA PRO A 48 -1.65 4.31 -4.88
C PRO A 48 -3.17 4.52 -4.87
N ILE A 49 -3.93 3.80 -5.72
CA ILE A 49 -5.39 3.89 -5.74
C ILE A 49 -5.98 3.38 -4.43
N ALA A 50 -5.41 2.33 -3.83
CA ALA A 50 -5.81 1.87 -2.51
C ALA A 50 -5.60 2.96 -1.45
N THR A 51 -4.54 3.77 -1.56
CA THR A 51 -4.30 4.90 -0.65
C THR A 51 -5.40 5.95 -0.77
N LEU A 52 -5.80 6.31 -2.00
CA LEU A 52 -6.87 7.29 -2.21
C LEU A 52 -8.20 6.82 -1.60
N ILE A 53 -8.58 5.57 -1.86
CA ILE A 53 -9.78 4.97 -1.26
C ILE A 53 -9.67 4.99 0.26
N LEU A 54 -8.51 4.63 0.80
CA LEU A 54 -8.31 4.56 2.23
C LEU A 54 -8.35 5.94 2.90
N VAL A 55 -7.85 6.99 2.25
CA VAL A 55 -7.86 8.36 2.80
C VAL A 55 -9.29 8.92 2.86
N ILE A 56 -10.09 8.72 1.80
CA ILE A 56 -11.45 9.28 1.74
C ILE A 56 -12.46 8.54 2.62
N MET A 57 -12.24 7.25 2.88
CA MET A 57 -13.15 6.47 3.72
C MET A 57 -13.16 7.02 5.16
N PRO A 58 -14.31 7.08 5.86
CA PRO A 58 -14.33 7.41 7.29
C PRO A 58 -13.69 6.29 8.14
N LYS A 59 -13.24 6.61 9.35
CA LYS A 59 -12.79 5.59 10.33
C LYS A 59 -13.98 4.69 10.72
N VAL A 60 -13.77 3.36 10.77
CA VAL A 60 -14.84 2.46 11.23
C VAL A 60 -15.01 2.67 12.74
N ARG A 61 -16.23 2.97 13.17
CA ARG A 61 -16.54 3.05 14.60
C ARG A 61 -16.44 1.65 15.19
N THR A 62 -15.50 1.46 16.12
CA THR A 62 -15.49 0.26 16.95
C THR A 62 -16.68 0.37 17.90
N LYS A 63 -17.64 -0.55 17.80
CA LYS A 63 -18.66 -0.68 18.86
C LYS A 63 -17.98 -1.36 20.04
N LEU A 64 -17.71 -0.60 21.08
CA LEU A 64 -17.46 -1.17 22.40
C LEU A 64 -18.84 -1.52 22.96
N PHE A 65 -19.03 -2.79 23.27
CA PHE A 65 -20.01 -3.20 24.28
C PHE A 65 -19.48 -2.79 25.64
#